data_AF-W2SSS9-F1
#
_entry.id   AF-W2SSS9-F1
#
_cell.length_a   1.000
_cell.length_b   1.000
_cell.length_c   1.000
_cell.angle_alpha   90.00
_cell.angle_beta   90.00
_cell.angle_gamma   90.00
#
_symmetry.space_group_name_H-M   'P 1'
#
loop_
_entity.id
_entity.type
_entity.pdbx_description
1 polymer ?
#
loop_
_entity_poly.entity_id
_entity_poly.type
_entity_poly.pdbx_seq_one_letter_code
_entity_poly.pdbx_strand_id
1 'polypeptide(L)'
;MRCNDLPKIAFDLQYMFKEKPRIQSELGNQMQYVISENFDSRTPLHINFVNFPNTDDSRKWLEKSVGFYGGEYTHQTVLPDFTPKGVRETFPDDEIVYISRHAKDTLDGPLNVGAIALCVSMDTAREALGAARRGRIRAVRLPIQRYVKWQHGPMYLPFPNIMRIIRQVHRSGGDWETALLSNISKRHLITPEEKDQEAQMEKTNRRKMRQREKNELIKTICEATGHL
;
A
#
# COMPACT_ATOMS: atom_id res chain seq x y z
N MET A 1 26.92 2.34 -1.91
CA MET A 1 25.54 2.54 -2.38
C MET A 1 25.26 4.02 -2.27
N ARG A 2 25.10 4.76 -3.38
CA ARG A 2 24.93 6.22 -3.34
C ARG A 2 23.47 6.54 -2.99
N CYS A 3 23.23 7.53 -2.14
CA CYS A 3 21.88 7.97 -1.76
C CYS A 3 20.99 8.49 -2.92
N ASN A 4 21.49 8.53 -4.17
CA ASN A 4 20.79 9.09 -5.32
C ASN A 4 19.99 8.08 -6.17
N ASP A 5 19.96 6.80 -5.79
CA ASP A 5 19.38 5.72 -6.62
C ASP A 5 18.00 5.20 -6.12
N LEU A 6 17.35 5.91 -5.18
CA LEU A 6 16.05 5.49 -4.66
C LEU A 6 14.94 5.68 -5.72
N PRO A 7 14.01 4.72 -5.88
CA PRO A 7 12.91 4.84 -6.83
C PRO A 7 12.07 6.10 -6.54
N LYS A 8 11.87 6.95 -7.56
CA LYS A 8 10.94 8.07 -7.50
C LYS A 8 9.53 7.55 -7.75
N ILE A 9 8.56 7.98 -6.95
CA ILE A 9 7.17 7.53 -7.03
C ILE A 9 6.26 8.71 -7.35
N ALA A 10 5.48 8.58 -8.41
CA ALA A 10 4.45 9.53 -8.81
C ALA A 10 3.06 8.97 -8.48
N PHE A 11 2.38 9.52 -7.48
CA PHE A 11 0.96 9.27 -7.26
C PHE A 11 0.15 10.20 -8.15
N ASP A 12 -0.45 9.64 -9.19
CA ASP A 12 -1.21 10.36 -10.21
C ASP A 12 -2.67 10.51 -9.77
N LEU A 13 -3.04 11.73 -9.42
CA LEU A 13 -4.32 12.09 -8.82
C LEU A 13 -5.39 12.49 -9.86
N GLN A 14 -5.13 12.32 -11.16
CA GLN A 14 -6.01 12.78 -12.24
C GLN A 14 -7.45 12.22 -12.19
N TYR A 15 -7.67 11.13 -11.45
CA TYR A 15 -8.95 10.45 -11.27
C TYR A 15 -9.53 10.55 -9.86
N MET A 16 -8.69 10.59 -8.81
CA MET A 16 -9.14 10.50 -7.41
C MET A 16 -10.24 11.52 -7.06
N PHE A 17 -10.12 12.78 -7.52
CA PHE A 17 -11.09 13.84 -7.23
C PHE A 17 -12.34 13.82 -8.14
N LYS A 18 -12.40 12.89 -9.09
CA LYS A 18 -13.57 12.63 -9.94
C LYS A 18 -14.35 11.39 -9.49
N GLU A 19 -13.81 10.66 -8.51
CA GLU A 19 -14.44 9.48 -7.94
C GLU A 19 -15.64 9.81 -7.05
N LYS A 20 -16.46 8.81 -6.79
CA LYS A 20 -17.55 8.93 -5.81
C LYS A 20 -16.97 9.21 -4.41
N PRO A 21 -17.66 9.98 -3.54
CA PRO A 21 -17.14 10.37 -2.23
C PRO A 21 -16.63 9.20 -1.36
N ARG A 22 -17.30 8.04 -1.41
CA ARG A 22 -16.87 6.83 -0.69
C ARG A 22 -15.48 6.37 -1.13
N ILE A 23 -15.27 6.30 -2.45
CA ILE A 23 -14.00 5.85 -3.04
C ILE A 23 -12.92 6.90 -2.84
N GLN A 24 -13.24 8.18 -3.01
CA GLN A 24 -12.32 9.28 -2.73
C GLN A 24 -11.83 9.26 -1.27
N SER A 25 -12.72 8.99 -0.30
CA SER A 25 -12.37 8.85 1.12
C SER A 25 -11.45 7.64 1.35
N GLU A 26 -11.76 6.49 0.74
CA GLU A 26 -10.95 5.27 0.82
C GLU A 26 -9.53 5.46 0.24
N LEU A 27 -9.43 6.10 -0.92
CA LEU A 27 -8.15 6.45 -1.56
C LEU A 27 -7.39 7.50 -0.74
N GLY A 28 -8.09 8.51 -0.23
CA GLY A 28 -7.51 9.57 0.61
C GLY A 28 -6.87 9.01 1.88
N ASN A 29 -7.54 8.07 2.55
CA ASN A 29 -6.96 7.38 3.70
C ASN A 29 -5.70 6.59 3.32
N GLN A 30 -5.69 5.90 2.17
CA GLN A 30 -4.49 5.21 1.70
C GLN A 30 -3.32 6.17 1.45
N MET A 31 -3.57 7.36 0.87
CA MET A 31 -2.53 8.35 0.66
C MET A 31 -1.99 8.90 1.98
N GLN A 32 -2.84 9.14 3.00
CA GLN A 32 -2.38 9.52 4.33
C GLN A 32 -1.47 8.46 4.96
N TYR A 33 -1.82 7.18 4.85
CA TYR A 33 -0.96 6.09 5.30
C TYR A 33 0.37 6.02 4.52
N VAL A 34 0.34 6.23 3.21
CA VAL A 34 1.56 6.30 2.39
C VAL A 34 2.48 7.42 2.89
N ILE A 35 1.94 8.62 3.14
CA ILE A 35 2.72 9.78 3.60
C ILE A 35 3.31 9.49 4.98
N SER A 36 2.47 9.08 5.94
CA SER A 36 2.91 8.79 7.32
C SER A 36 3.97 7.70 7.36
N GLU A 37 3.75 6.57 6.69
CA GLU A 37 4.69 5.47 6.72
C GLU A 37 6.00 5.80 5.98
N ASN A 38 5.93 6.57 4.89
CA ASN A 38 7.14 7.01 4.21
C ASN A 38 7.96 7.96 5.09
N PHE A 39 7.29 8.85 5.82
CA PHE A 39 7.92 9.77 6.77
C PHE A 39 8.60 9.02 7.93
N ASP A 40 7.95 8.00 8.47
CA ASP A 40 8.50 7.17 9.56
C ASP A 40 9.60 6.18 9.08
N SER A 41 9.79 6.06 7.76
CA SER A 41 10.75 5.12 7.19
C SER A 41 12.19 5.62 7.36
N ARG A 42 13.10 4.71 7.74
CA ARG A 42 14.55 4.98 7.72
C ARG A 42 15.13 5.14 6.30
N THR A 43 14.34 4.84 5.26
CA THR A 43 14.80 4.82 3.87
C THR A 43 13.77 5.49 2.95
N PRO A 44 13.25 6.69 3.26
CA PRO A 44 12.06 7.26 2.62
C PRO A 44 12.21 7.29 1.09
N LEU A 45 11.16 6.90 0.37
CA LEU A 45 11.11 7.03 -1.10
C LEU A 45 10.83 8.49 -1.46
N HIS A 46 11.31 8.92 -2.62
CA HIS A 46 10.98 10.24 -3.16
C HIS A 46 9.57 10.21 -3.76
N ILE A 47 8.59 10.76 -3.04
CA ILE A 47 7.17 10.73 -3.42
C ILE A 47 6.72 12.09 -3.94
N ASN A 48 6.02 12.09 -5.08
CA ASN A 48 5.34 13.25 -5.65
C ASN A 48 3.86 12.92 -5.92
N PHE A 49 2.97 13.83 -5.57
CA PHE A 49 1.56 13.80 -5.95
C PHE A 49 1.34 14.70 -7.17
N VAL A 50 1.09 14.07 -8.31
CA VAL A 50 1.02 14.74 -9.62
C VAL A 50 -0.42 14.79 -10.13
N ASN A 51 -0.68 15.65 -11.13
CA ASN A 51 -2.03 15.98 -11.58
C ASN A 51 -2.95 16.40 -10.42
N PHE A 52 -2.39 17.04 -9.39
CA PHE A 52 -3.14 17.53 -8.25
C PHE A 52 -4.02 18.72 -8.70
N PRO A 53 -5.36 18.60 -8.64
CA PRO A 53 -6.23 19.67 -9.11
C PRO A 53 -6.16 20.86 -8.16
N ASN A 54 -6.34 22.08 -8.69
CA ASN A 54 -6.39 23.29 -7.88
C ASN A 54 -7.86 23.69 -7.59
N THR A 55 -8.58 22.85 -6.85
CA THR A 55 -9.97 23.07 -6.44
C THR A 55 -10.07 23.25 -4.92
N ASP A 56 -11.19 23.78 -4.42
CA ASP A 56 -11.37 23.93 -2.96
C ASP A 56 -11.38 22.58 -2.24
N ASP A 57 -11.98 21.56 -2.85
CA ASP A 57 -12.02 20.20 -2.29
C ASP A 57 -10.63 19.57 -2.17
N SER A 58 -9.77 19.76 -3.17
CA SER A 58 -8.41 19.22 -3.11
C SER A 58 -7.54 19.95 -2.10
N ARG A 59 -7.69 21.28 -1.97
CA ARG A 59 -6.99 22.06 -0.93
C ARG A 59 -7.42 21.64 0.48
N LYS A 60 -8.72 21.48 0.74
CA LYS A 60 -9.23 20.97 2.02
C LYS A 60 -8.71 19.57 2.33
N TRP A 61 -8.66 18.70 1.32
CA TRP A 61 -8.10 17.36 1.48
C TRP A 61 -6.60 17.40 1.81
N LEU A 62 -5.84 18.27 1.16
CA LEU A 62 -4.42 18.47 1.42
C LEU A 62 -4.19 18.95 2.85
N GLU A 63 -4.91 19.98 3.28
CA GLU A 63 -4.85 20.50 4.65
C GLU A 63 -5.17 19.41 5.68
N LYS A 64 -6.19 18.58 5.45
CA LYS A 64 -6.49 17.44 6.32
C LYS A 64 -5.38 16.38 6.34
N SER A 65 -4.76 16.13 5.18
CA SER A 65 -3.83 15.01 5.00
C SER A 65 -2.40 15.31 5.43
N VAL A 66 -1.97 16.56 5.32
CA VAL A 66 -0.61 16.98 5.71
C VAL A 66 -0.57 18.21 6.61
N GLY A 67 -1.71 18.87 6.89
CA GLY A 67 -1.74 20.10 7.69
C GLY A 67 -1.28 19.91 9.14
N PHE A 68 -1.34 18.69 9.68
CA PHE A 68 -0.77 18.38 11.00
C PHE A 68 0.77 18.42 11.02
N TYR A 69 1.43 18.31 9.85
CA TYR A 69 2.86 18.57 9.70
C TYR A 69 3.18 20.07 9.56
N GLY A 70 2.16 20.91 9.36
CA GLY A 70 2.22 22.37 9.20
C GLY A 70 2.47 23.17 10.49
N GLY A 71 3.17 22.60 11.47
CA GLY A 71 3.45 23.25 12.77
C GLY A 71 4.71 24.11 12.79
N GLU A 72 5.10 24.60 13.97
CA GLU A 72 6.25 25.50 14.23
C GLU A 72 7.59 25.05 13.61
N TYR A 73 7.73 23.75 13.31
CA TYR A 73 8.92 23.13 12.70
C TYR A 73 8.73 22.71 11.24
N THR A 74 7.82 23.34 10.47
CA THR A 74 7.54 22.96 9.07
C THR A 74 8.80 22.93 8.19
N HIS A 75 9.76 23.82 8.48
CA HIS A 75 11.06 23.91 7.80
C HIS A 75 11.96 22.67 8.01
N GLN A 76 11.63 21.78 8.96
CA GLN A 76 12.35 20.55 9.25
C GLN A 76 11.67 19.31 8.67
N THR A 77 10.47 19.45 8.11
CA THR A 77 9.67 18.35 7.59
C THR A 77 9.70 18.35 6.06
N VAL A 78 10.40 17.38 5.46
CA VAL A 78 10.36 17.17 4.01
C VAL A 78 9.05 16.47 3.65
N LEU A 79 8.03 17.26 3.30
CA LEU A 79 6.75 16.77 2.81
C LEU A 79 6.84 16.40 1.32
N PRO A 80 5.98 15.49 0.84
CA PRO A 80 5.89 15.21 -0.59
C PRO A 80 5.35 16.42 -1.35
N ASP A 81 5.84 16.62 -2.56
CA ASP A 81 5.36 17.69 -3.43
C ASP A 81 3.96 17.37 -3.98
N PHE A 82 3.10 18.38 -4.00
CA PHE A 82 1.78 18.34 -4.65
C PHE A 82 1.80 19.32 -5.83
N THR A 83 1.64 18.80 -7.04
CA THR A 83 1.79 19.60 -8.26
C THR A 83 0.67 19.36 -9.27
N PRO A 84 0.19 20.40 -9.97
CA PRO A 84 -0.76 20.23 -11.07
C PRO A 84 -0.12 19.60 -12.31
N LYS A 85 1.21 19.56 -12.39
CA LYS A 85 1.96 18.96 -13.51
C LYS A 85 1.64 17.48 -13.66
N GLY A 86 1.66 17.00 -14.90
CA GLY A 86 1.53 15.57 -15.20
C GLY A 86 2.79 14.77 -14.89
N VAL A 87 2.66 13.44 -14.82
CA VAL A 87 3.76 12.50 -14.51
C VAL A 87 5.04 12.80 -15.31
N ARG A 88 4.93 12.95 -16.64
CA ARG A 88 6.09 13.17 -17.52
C ARG A 88 6.67 14.58 -17.44
N GLU A 89 5.88 15.57 -17.05
CA GLU A 89 6.38 16.93 -16.80
C GLU A 89 7.15 17.01 -15.46
N THR A 90 6.78 16.19 -14.48
CA THR A 90 7.48 16.09 -13.20
C THR A 90 8.80 15.32 -13.32
N PHE A 91 8.86 14.33 -14.21
CA PHE A 91 10.03 13.47 -14.41
C PHE A 91 10.47 13.44 -15.89
N PRO A 92 10.96 14.56 -16.46
CA PRO A 92 11.22 14.66 -17.89
C PRO A 92 12.36 13.76 -18.39
N ASP A 93 13.38 13.56 -17.57
CA ASP A 93 14.62 12.84 -17.93
C ASP A 93 14.66 11.38 -17.44
N ASP A 94 13.62 10.94 -16.72
CA ASP A 94 13.58 9.60 -16.13
C ASP A 94 12.93 8.58 -17.08
N GLU A 95 13.42 7.34 -17.05
CA GLU A 95 12.65 6.21 -17.58
C GLU A 95 11.48 5.93 -16.64
N ILE A 96 10.27 6.28 -17.09
CA ILE A 96 9.05 6.12 -16.31
C ILE A 96 8.32 4.85 -16.73
N VAL A 97 7.93 4.05 -15.73
CA VAL A 97 6.95 2.97 -15.91
C VAL A 97 5.67 3.29 -15.16
N TYR A 98 4.54 2.91 -15.73
CA TYR A 98 3.22 3.09 -15.14
C TYR A 98 2.69 1.74 -14.68
N ILE A 99 2.41 1.59 -13.38
CA ILE A 99 1.89 0.33 -12.86
C ILE A 99 0.40 0.23 -13.15
N SER A 100 0.00 -0.84 -13.83
CA SER A 100 -1.40 -1.24 -13.99
C SER A 100 -1.52 -2.74 -13.91
N ARG A 101 -2.52 -3.24 -13.17
CA ARG A 101 -2.80 -4.69 -13.11
C ARG A 101 -3.25 -5.26 -14.45
N HIS A 102 -3.66 -4.40 -15.39
CA HIS A 102 -4.13 -4.75 -16.72
C HIS A 102 -3.04 -4.66 -17.80
N ALA A 103 -1.79 -4.34 -17.42
CA ALA A 103 -0.66 -4.34 -18.34
C ALA A 103 -0.27 -5.75 -18.80
N LYS A 104 0.35 -5.86 -19.98
CA LYS A 104 0.87 -7.13 -20.50
C LYS A 104 2.27 -7.42 -19.95
N ASP A 105 3.13 -6.42 -20.01
CA ASP A 105 4.51 -6.47 -19.52
C ASP A 105 4.54 -6.55 -18.01
N THR A 106 5.49 -7.29 -17.48
CA THR A 106 5.70 -7.45 -16.04
C THR A 106 6.98 -6.74 -15.63
N LEU A 107 6.93 -5.99 -14.52
CA LEU A 107 8.11 -5.43 -13.86
C LEU A 107 8.71 -6.51 -12.96
N ASP A 108 9.84 -7.08 -13.34
CA ASP A 108 10.47 -8.18 -12.63
C ASP A 108 12.01 -8.04 -12.67
N GLY A 109 12.69 -8.57 -11.67
CA GLY A 109 14.12 -8.34 -11.41
C GLY A 109 14.41 -7.03 -10.67
N PRO A 110 15.64 -6.50 -10.73
CA PRO A 110 16.02 -5.27 -10.06
C PRO A 110 15.19 -4.06 -10.54
N LEU A 111 14.86 -3.15 -9.62
CA LEU A 111 14.15 -1.90 -9.94
C LEU A 111 15.08 -0.90 -10.63
N ASN A 112 15.31 -1.11 -11.93
CA ASN A 112 16.14 -0.26 -12.78
C ASN A 112 15.28 0.72 -13.59
N VAL A 113 14.47 1.52 -12.91
CA VAL A 113 13.60 2.55 -13.52
C VAL A 113 13.80 3.86 -12.79
N GLY A 114 13.76 4.98 -13.53
CA GLY A 114 13.96 6.32 -12.95
C GLY A 114 12.76 6.78 -12.11
N ALA A 115 11.54 6.47 -12.56
CA ALA A 115 10.32 6.75 -11.83
C ALA A 115 9.22 5.69 -12.05
N ILE A 116 8.39 5.49 -11.02
CA ILE A 116 7.22 4.62 -11.06
C ILE A 116 5.97 5.48 -10.86
N ALA A 117 5.04 5.43 -11.81
CA ALA A 117 3.76 6.09 -11.73
C ALA A 117 2.66 5.14 -11.27
N LEU A 118 1.83 5.62 -10.34
CA LEU A 118 0.72 4.92 -9.70
C LEU A 118 -0.56 5.74 -9.88
N CYS A 119 -1.54 5.23 -10.64
CA CYS A 119 -2.85 5.86 -10.75
C CYS A 119 -3.61 5.72 -9.43
N VAL A 120 -3.90 6.83 -8.77
CA VAL A 120 -4.70 6.83 -7.53
C VAL A 120 -6.17 6.64 -7.87
N SER A 121 -6.54 5.36 -7.98
CA SER A 121 -7.87 4.86 -8.33
C SER A 121 -8.00 3.42 -7.82
N MET A 122 -9.19 2.86 -7.85
CA MET A 122 -9.39 1.42 -7.57
C MET A 122 -9.03 0.52 -8.76
N ASP A 123 -8.63 1.09 -9.91
CA ASP A 123 -8.32 0.43 -11.19
C ASP A 123 -9.40 -0.60 -11.61
N THR A 124 -10.68 -0.26 -11.37
CA THR A 124 -11.83 -1.13 -11.68
C THR A 124 -12.24 -1.04 -13.15
N ALA A 125 -11.99 0.10 -13.80
CA ALA A 125 -12.28 0.36 -15.22
C ALA A 125 -11.02 0.65 -16.05
N ARG A 126 -9.86 0.11 -15.63
CA ARG A 126 -8.56 0.22 -16.31
C ARG A 126 -8.02 1.66 -16.38
N GLU A 127 -8.34 2.46 -15.38
CA GLU A 127 -7.93 3.86 -15.23
C GLU A 127 -6.41 4.01 -15.36
N ALA A 128 -5.64 3.13 -14.71
CA ALA A 128 -4.18 3.16 -14.76
C ALA A 128 -3.64 2.89 -16.16
N LEU A 129 -4.22 1.93 -16.88
CA LEU A 129 -3.81 1.63 -18.25
C LEU A 129 -4.22 2.75 -19.22
N GLY A 130 -5.38 3.37 -19.01
CA GLY A 130 -5.83 4.53 -19.76
C GLY A 130 -4.94 5.74 -19.55
N ALA A 131 -4.54 6.02 -18.30
CA ALA A 131 -3.58 7.05 -17.92
C ALA A 131 -2.23 6.84 -18.61
N ALA A 132 -1.67 5.64 -18.50
CA ALA A 132 -0.40 5.28 -19.13
C ALA A 132 -0.43 5.53 -20.65
N ARG A 133 -1.51 5.11 -21.33
CA ARG A 133 -1.68 5.32 -22.77
C ARG A 133 -1.75 6.80 -23.15
N ARG A 134 -2.53 7.61 -22.43
CA ARG A 134 -2.63 9.06 -22.69
C ARG A 134 -1.29 9.76 -22.47
N GLY A 135 -0.55 9.38 -21.42
CA GLY A 135 0.77 9.91 -21.13
C GLY A 135 1.89 9.37 -22.03
N ARG A 136 1.59 8.40 -22.91
CA ARG A 136 2.59 7.64 -23.70
C ARG A 136 3.69 7.03 -22.81
N ILE A 137 3.29 6.51 -21.66
CA ILE A 137 4.18 5.87 -20.67
C ILE A 137 4.01 4.36 -20.78
N ARG A 138 5.11 3.62 -20.70
CA ARG A 138 5.09 2.15 -20.72
C ARG A 138 4.32 1.63 -19.51
N ALA A 139 3.26 0.86 -19.75
CA ALA A 139 2.50 0.22 -18.70
C ALA A 139 3.08 -1.16 -18.36
N VAL A 140 3.30 -1.42 -17.08
CA VAL A 140 3.79 -2.71 -16.56
C VAL A 140 2.92 -3.14 -15.38
N ARG A 141 2.87 -4.45 -15.09
CA ARG A 141 2.22 -5.00 -13.89
C ARG A 141 3.25 -5.54 -12.91
N LEU A 142 2.87 -5.61 -11.63
CA LEU A 142 3.66 -6.33 -10.64
C LEU A 142 3.64 -7.86 -10.93
N PRO A 143 4.71 -8.61 -10.60
CA PRO A 143 4.83 -10.04 -10.90
C PRO A 143 4.03 -10.91 -9.92
N ILE A 144 2.84 -10.46 -9.49
CA ILE A 144 2.01 -11.13 -8.47
C ILE A 144 1.73 -12.57 -8.88
N GLN A 145 1.23 -12.78 -10.09
CA GLN A 145 0.84 -14.12 -10.57
C GLN A 145 2.03 -15.09 -10.73
N ARG A 146 3.26 -14.57 -10.78
CA ARG A 146 4.47 -15.40 -10.88
C ARG A 146 4.85 -16.00 -9.53
N TYR A 147 4.70 -15.22 -8.46
CA TYR A 147 5.20 -15.57 -7.12
C TYR A 147 4.09 -15.89 -6.11
N VAL A 148 2.85 -15.52 -6.41
CA VAL A 148 1.74 -15.59 -5.47
C VAL A 148 0.55 -16.29 -6.09
N LYS A 149 0.18 -17.42 -5.50
CA LYS A 149 -1.07 -18.13 -5.83
C LYS A 149 -2.24 -17.41 -5.18
N TRP A 150 -2.91 -16.57 -5.96
CA TRP A 150 -4.08 -15.82 -5.51
C TRP A 150 -5.31 -16.72 -5.43
N GLN A 151 -5.82 -16.96 -4.22
CA GLN A 151 -6.96 -17.85 -3.99
C GLN A 151 -8.29 -17.11 -4.00
N HIS A 152 -8.35 -15.94 -3.35
CA HIS A 152 -9.62 -15.25 -3.09
C HIS A 152 -9.57 -13.73 -3.21
N GLY A 153 -10.71 -13.16 -3.62
CA GLY A 153 -10.96 -11.72 -3.63
C GLY A 153 -10.28 -10.97 -4.78
N PRO A 154 -10.50 -9.66 -4.90
CA PRO A 154 -9.94 -8.86 -5.98
C PRO A 154 -8.42 -8.73 -5.85
N MET A 155 -7.70 -8.85 -6.97
CA MET A 155 -6.27 -8.56 -7.06
C MET A 155 -6.05 -7.04 -7.12
N TYR A 156 -6.38 -6.38 -6.00
CA TYR A 156 -6.12 -4.97 -5.73
C TYR A 156 -5.19 -4.91 -4.52
N LEU A 157 -4.04 -4.25 -4.66
CA LEU A 157 -3.11 -4.02 -3.57
C LEU A 157 -3.27 -2.59 -3.05
N PRO A 158 -3.50 -2.39 -1.75
CA PRO A 158 -3.48 -1.06 -1.17
C PRO A 158 -2.14 -0.35 -1.45
N PHE A 159 -2.17 0.96 -1.67
CA PHE A 159 -0.97 1.73 -2.00
C PHE A 159 0.15 1.64 -0.94
N PRO A 160 -0.13 1.65 0.39
CA PRO A 160 0.92 1.42 1.38
C PRO A 160 1.64 0.07 1.19
N ASN A 161 0.91 -0.98 0.82
CA ASN A 161 1.50 -2.29 0.56
C ASN A 161 2.38 -2.24 -0.70
N ILE A 162 1.95 -1.56 -1.77
CA ILE A 162 2.77 -1.33 -2.96
C ILE A 162 4.08 -0.62 -2.60
N MET A 163 4.01 0.40 -1.75
CA MET A 163 5.20 1.14 -1.29
C MET A 163 6.18 0.27 -0.52
N ARG A 164 5.68 -0.58 0.38
CA ARG A 164 6.51 -1.57 1.10
C ARG A 164 7.15 -2.57 0.15
N ILE A 165 6.40 -3.08 -0.83
CA ILE A 165 6.90 -3.99 -1.85
C ILE A 165 8.04 -3.33 -2.63
N ILE A 166 7.83 -2.14 -3.19
CA ILE A 166 8.84 -1.40 -3.95
C ILE A 166 10.10 -1.19 -3.11
N ARG A 167 9.94 -0.75 -1.86
CA ARG A 167 11.05 -0.54 -0.93
C ARG A 167 11.83 -1.83 -0.68
N GLN A 168 11.14 -2.94 -0.43
CA GLN A 168 11.78 -4.22 -0.16
C GLN A 168 12.52 -4.76 -1.38
N VAL A 169 11.90 -4.70 -2.56
CA VAL A 169 12.52 -5.11 -3.84
C VAL A 169 13.76 -4.27 -4.14
N HIS A 170 13.69 -2.96 -3.95
CA HIS A 170 14.84 -2.08 -4.16
C HIS A 170 16.00 -2.46 -3.22
N ARG A 171 15.72 -2.69 -1.93
CA ARG A 171 16.74 -3.03 -0.94
C ARG A 171 17.34 -4.42 -1.13
N SER A 172 16.55 -5.38 -1.60
CA SER A 172 17.01 -6.75 -1.87
C SER A 172 17.67 -6.91 -3.24
N GLY A 173 17.60 -5.89 -4.10
CA GLY A 173 18.11 -5.96 -5.47
C GLY A 173 17.24 -6.78 -6.43
N GLY A 174 15.95 -6.97 -6.14
CA GLY A 174 15.01 -7.65 -7.04
C GLY A 174 14.26 -8.85 -6.48
N ASP A 175 14.29 -9.09 -5.17
CA ASP A 175 13.52 -10.19 -4.56
C ASP A 175 12.03 -9.82 -4.44
N TRP A 176 11.30 -10.10 -5.52
CA TRP A 176 9.85 -9.89 -5.61
C TRP A 176 9.05 -10.90 -4.81
N GLU A 177 9.50 -12.15 -4.72
CA GLU A 177 8.75 -13.21 -4.04
C GLU A 177 8.58 -12.90 -2.57
N THR A 178 9.69 -12.64 -1.86
CA THR A 178 9.64 -12.30 -0.45
C THR A 178 8.88 -10.99 -0.22
N ALA A 179 9.08 -10.00 -1.09
CA ALA A 179 8.41 -8.71 -0.98
C ALA A 179 6.89 -8.83 -1.12
N LEU A 180 6.41 -9.61 -2.09
CA LEU A 180 5.00 -9.85 -2.33
C LEU A 180 4.38 -10.67 -1.19
N LEU A 181 4.98 -11.79 -0.81
CA LEU A 181 4.46 -12.66 0.25
C LEU A 181 4.41 -11.98 1.62
N SER A 182 5.36 -11.08 1.91
CA SER A 182 5.41 -10.34 3.18
C SER A 182 4.38 -9.22 3.27
N ASN A 183 3.91 -8.69 2.13
CA ASN A 183 3.06 -7.50 2.07
C ASN A 183 1.67 -7.77 1.52
N ILE A 184 1.37 -8.98 1.06
CA ILE A 184 0.01 -9.39 0.68
C ILE A 184 -0.65 -10.07 1.86
N SER A 185 -1.90 -9.69 2.17
CA SER A 185 -2.64 -10.28 3.27
C SER A 185 -2.89 -11.77 3.02
N LYS A 186 -2.57 -12.61 4.02
CA LYS A 186 -2.77 -14.08 3.99
C LYS A 186 -4.18 -14.51 3.57
N ARG A 187 -5.20 -13.69 3.84
CA ARG A 187 -6.59 -13.97 3.42
C ARG A 187 -6.77 -14.16 1.91
N HIS A 188 -5.86 -13.62 1.10
CA HIS A 188 -5.86 -13.77 -0.35
C HIS A 188 -5.10 -15.02 -0.82
N LEU A 189 -4.35 -15.67 0.07
CA LEU A 189 -3.39 -16.74 -0.22
C LEU A 189 -3.85 -18.11 0.29
N ILE A 190 -4.71 -18.14 1.30
CA ILE A 190 -5.27 -19.36 1.88
C ILE A 190 -6.48 -19.85 1.08
N THR A 191 -6.60 -21.16 0.92
CA THR A 191 -7.77 -21.82 0.32
C THR A 191 -8.99 -21.77 1.25
N PRO A 192 -10.22 -22.00 0.75
CA PRO A 192 -11.39 -22.14 1.63
C PRO A 192 -11.19 -23.23 2.69
N GLU A 193 -10.60 -24.37 2.31
CA GLU A 193 -10.38 -25.50 3.20
C GLU A 193 -9.40 -25.15 4.31
N GLU A 194 -8.26 -24.50 3.98
CA GLU A 194 -7.29 -24.03 4.99
C GLU A 194 -7.91 -23.00 5.93
N LYS A 195 -8.74 -22.09 5.40
CA LYS A 195 -9.44 -21.09 6.20
C LYS A 195 -10.42 -21.72 7.19
N ASP A 196 -11.16 -22.73 6.75
CA ASP A 196 -12.09 -23.47 7.62
C ASP A 196 -11.34 -24.26 8.69
N GLN A 197 -10.20 -24.86 8.35
CA GLN A 197 -9.31 -25.53 9.30
C GLN A 197 -8.75 -24.55 10.35
N GLU A 198 -8.25 -23.38 9.94
CA GLU A 198 -7.78 -22.33 10.86
C GLU A 198 -8.91 -21.87 11.79
N ALA A 199 -10.10 -21.61 11.25
CA ALA A 199 -11.25 -21.18 12.03
C ALA A 199 -11.71 -22.26 13.04
N GLN A 200 -11.66 -23.54 12.67
CA GLN A 200 -11.94 -24.65 13.59
C GLN A 200 -10.86 -24.75 14.67
N MET A 201 -9.59 -24.62 14.31
CA MET A 201 -8.47 -24.67 15.24
C MET A 201 -8.53 -23.51 16.24
N GLU A 202 -8.83 -22.29 15.78
CA GLU A 202 -9.05 -21.13 16.64
C GLU A 202 -10.22 -21.33 17.61
N LYS A 203 -11.36 -21.85 17.13
CA LYS A 203 -12.51 -22.17 17.99
C LYS A 203 -12.14 -23.19 19.08
N THR A 204 -11.42 -24.25 18.69
CA THR A 204 -10.94 -25.27 19.63
C THR A 204 -9.95 -24.68 20.65
N ASN A 205 -9.01 -23.84 20.21
CA ASN A 205 -8.05 -23.17 21.09
C ASN A 205 -8.74 -22.22 22.07
N ARG A 206 -9.71 -21.42 21.60
CA ARG A 206 -10.52 -20.55 22.48
C ARG A 206 -11.31 -21.37 23.51
N ARG A 207 -11.86 -22.52 23.12
CA ARG A 207 -12.57 -23.42 24.04
C ARG A 207 -11.62 -24.00 25.10
N LYS A 208 -10.42 -24.43 24.70
CA LYS A 208 -9.38 -24.92 25.62
C LYS A 208 -8.92 -23.84 26.60
N MET A 209 -8.71 -22.61 26.12
CA MET A 209 -8.34 -21.47 26.97
C MET A 209 -9.41 -21.18 28.02
N ARG A 210 -10.69 -21.04 27.61
CA ARG A 210 -11.80 -20.83 28.54
C ARG A 210 -11.94 -21.95 29.57
N GLN A 211 -11.70 -23.19 29.17
CA GLN A 211 -11.74 -24.32 30.11
C GLN A 211 -10.61 -24.25 31.13
N ARG A 212 -9.40 -23.84 30.72
CA ARG A 212 -8.27 -23.61 31.64
C ARG A 212 -8.58 -22.49 32.63
N GLU A 213 -9.05 -21.35 32.15
CA GLU A 213 -9.46 -20.21 32.99
C GLU A 213 -10.54 -20.62 34.00
N LYS A 214 -11.54 -21.39 33.56
CA LYS A 214 -12.58 -21.92 34.45
C LYS A 214 -12.00 -22.85 35.52
N ASN A 215 -11.10 -23.75 35.15
CA ASN A 215 -10.49 -24.69 36.09
C ASN A 215 -9.59 -23.97 37.11
N GLU A 216 -8.84 -22.96 36.68
CA GLU A 216 -8.04 -22.11 37.57
C GLU A 216 -8.93 -21.34 38.54
N LEU A 217 -10.02 -20.74 38.06
CA LEU A 217 -10.97 -20.03 38.92
C LEU A 217 -11.60 -20.96 39.97
N ILE A 218 -12.01 -22.18 39.57
CA ILE A 218 -12.53 -23.18 40.50
C ILE A 218 -11.49 -23.52 41.56
N LYS A 219 -10.24 -23.75 41.15
CA LYS A 219 -9.14 -24.07 42.08
C LYS A 219 -8.95 -22.94 43.11
N THR A 220 -8.90 -21.68 42.66
CA THR A 220 -8.78 -20.51 43.56
C THR A 220 -9.96 -20.39 44.52
N ILE A 221 -11.19 -20.67 44.06
CA ILE A 221 -12.37 -20.64 44.94
C ILE A 221 -12.29 -21.74 46.00
N CYS A 222 -11.93 -22.98 45.62
CA CYS A 222 -11.77 -24.08 46.57
C CYS A 222 -10.69 -23.77 47.63
N GLU A 223 -9.55 -23.22 47.21
CA GLU A 223 -8.47 -22.77 48.11
C GLU A 223 -8.95 -21.67 49.06
N ALA A 224 -9.74 -20.71 48.60
CA ALA A 224 -10.25 -19.59 49.41
C ALA A 224 -11.40 -19.98 50.35
N THR A 225 -12.19 -20.99 50.01
CA THR A 225 -13.38 -21.40 50.78
C THR A 225 -13.12 -22.56 51.75
N GLY A 226 -11.92 -23.13 51.76
CA GLY A 226 -11.54 -24.20 52.69
C GLY A 226 -12.17 -25.56 52.39
N HIS A 227 -12.76 -25.73 51.20
CA HIS A 227 -13.23 -27.02 50.70
C HIS A 227 -12.08 -27.73 49.98
N LEU A 228 -11.27 -28.48 50.75
CA LEU A 228 -10.37 -29.52 50.24
C LEU A 228 -11.07 -30.88 50.27
#